data_AF-A0A9E5TEX2-F1
#
_entry.id   AF-A0A9E5TEX2-F1
#
_cell.length_a   1.000
_cell.length_b   1.000
_cell.length_c   1.000
_cell.angle_alpha   90.00
_cell.angle_beta   90.00
_cell.angle_gamma   90.00
#
_symmetry.space_group_name_H-M   'P 1'
#
loop_
_entity.id
_entity.type
_entity.pdbx_description
1 polymer ?
#
loop_
_entity_poly.entity_id
_entity_poly.type
_entity_poly.pdbx_seq_one_letter_code
_entity_poly.pdbx_strand_id
1 'polypeptide(L)' 'MDLAPFGDMVPQNVRDEVNAAKEQIISGELHPFTGPINDNAGELRVNGGETMTDEELLSFNWLVEGVVGEIPE' A
#
# COMPACT_ATOMS: atom_id res chain seq x y z
N MET A 1 -5.88 -12.97 -8.93
CA MET A 1 -5.70 -11.60 -9.45
C MET A 1 -4.38 -11.55 -10.18
N ASP A 2 -4.28 -10.77 -11.25
CA ASP A 2 -3.03 -10.60 -11.99
C ASP A 2 -2.86 -9.13 -12.41
N LEU A 3 -1.61 -8.70 -12.61
CA LEU A 3 -1.29 -7.37 -13.12
C LEU A 3 -1.42 -7.37 -14.64
N ALA A 4 -1.84 -6.23 -15.20
CA ALA A 4 -1.80 -6.04 -16.64
C ALA A 4 -0.33 -6.06 -17.14
N PRO A 5 -0.08 -6.33 -18.44
CA PRO A 5 1.26 -6.29 -19.00
C PRO A 5 1.92 -4.91 -18.82
N PHE A 6 3.23 -4.91 -18.56
CA PHE A 6 4.01 -3.67 -18.50
C PHE A 6 4.09 -3.00 -19.88
N GLY A 7 3.97 -1.68 -19.92
CA GLY A 7 4.23 -0.90 -21.13
C GLY A 7 5.70 -0.94 -21.54
N ASP A 8 5.98 -0.68 -22.82
CA ASP A 8 7.31 -0.85 -23.42
C ASP A 8 8.40 0.02 -22.78
N MET A 9 8.03 1.17 -22.22
CA MET A 9 8.98 2.11 -21.59
C MET A 9 9.44 1.68 -20.19
N VAL A 10 8.84 0.65 -19.59
CA VAL A 10 9.22 0.20 -18.23
C VAL A 10 10.53 -0.58 -18.32
N PRO A 11 11.63 -0.13 -17.68
CA PRO A 11 12.91 -0.84 -17.68
C PRO A 11 12.82 -2.20 -16.97
N GLN A 12 13.68 -3.15 -17.36
CA GLN A 12 13.62 -4.52 -16.84
C GLN A 12 13.75 -4.58 -15.30
N ASN A 13 14.66 -3.81 -14.71
CA ASN A 13 14.85 -3.81 -13.26
C ASN A 13 13.57 -3.40 -12.50
N VAL A 14 12.80 -2.45 -13.04
CA VAL A 14 11.52 -2.02 -12.45
C VAL A 14 10.46 -3.12 -12.58
N ARG A 15 10.45 -3.86 -13.70
CA ARG A 15 9.54 -5.01 -13.87
C ARG A 15 9.86 -6.10 -12.85
N ASP A 16 11.14 -6.36 -12.62
CA ASP A 16 11.60 -7.37 -11.67
C ASP A 16 11.19 -6.99 -10.24
N GLU A 17 11.38 -5.72 -9.84
CA GLU A 17 10.93 -5.21 -8.54
C GLU A 17 9.41 -5.36 -8.34
N VAL A 18 8.60 -5.00 -9.34
CA VAL A 18 7.14 -5.12 -9.26
C VAL A 18 6.70 -6.58 -9.18
N ASN A 19 7.32 -7.47 -9.97
CA ASN A 19 7.02 -8.89 -9.93
C ASN A 19 7.39 -9.52 -8.59
N ALA A 20 8.54 -9.15 -8.00
CA ALA A 20 8.93 -9.59 -6.67
C ALA A 20 7.93 -9.14 -5.60
N ALA A 21 7.53 -7.86 -5.62
CA ALA A 21 6.52 -7.35 -4.69
C ALA A 21 5.16 -8.06 -4.87
N LYS A 22 4.75 -8.34 -6.11
CA LYS A 22 3.54 -9.11 -6.41
C LYS A 22 3.60 -10.50 -5.78
N GLU A 23 4.71 -11.22 -5.92
CA GLU A 23 4.89 -12.55 -5.32
C GLU A 23 4.85 -12.50 -3.79
N GLN A 24 5.46 -11.49 -3.17
CA GLN A 24 5.40 -11.27 -1.73
C GLN A 24 3.98 -10.97 -1.24
N ILE A 25 3.19 -10.19 -1.99
CA ILE A 25 1.78 -9.92 -1.65
C ILE A 25 0.94 -11.19 -1.78
N ILE A 26 1.14 -11.98 -2.85
CA ILE A 26 0.40 -13.23 -3.07
C ILE A 26 0.72 -14.28 -1.98
N SER A 27 1.98 -14.34 -1.54
CA SER A 27 2.40 -15.26 -0.48
C SER A 27 1.99 -14.81 0.92
N GLY A 28 1.61 -13.54 1.10
CA GLY A 28 1.32 -12.94 2.40
C GLY A 28 2.58 -12.51 3.17
N GLU A 29 3.75 -12.49 2.54
CA GLU A 29 4.97 -11.93 3.14
C GLU A 29 4.90 -10.40 3.22
N LEU A 30 4.34 -9.77 2.18
CA LEU A 30 4.17 -8.32 2.11
C LEU A 30 2.69 -7.95 2.24
N HIS A 31 2.36 -7.24 3.32
CA HIS A 31 1.04 -6.65 3.53
C HIS A 31 1.12 -5.13 3.32
N PRO A 32 0.44 -4.55 2.30
CA PRO A 32 0.56 -3.13 1.96
C PRO A 32 0.23 -2.16 3.09
N PHE A 33 -0.62 -2.56 4.04
CA PHE A 33 -1.07 -1.76 5.16
C PHE A 33 -0.47 -2.24 6.50
N THR A 34 0.85 -2.45 6.51
CA THR A 34 1.63 -2.71 7.74
C THR A 34 2.37 -1.45 8.14
N GLY A 35 2.27 -1.09 9.43
CA GLY A 35 2.86 0.12 9.96
C GLY A 35 4.38 0.09 10.10
N PRO A 36 4.99 1.26 10.34
CA PRO A 36 4.33 2.50 10.75
C PRO A 36 3.67 3.25 9.58
N ILE A 37 2.43 3.70 9.76
CA ILE A 37 1.70 4.54 8.79
C ILE A 37 1.16 5.77 9.50
N ASN A 38 1.51 6.94 8.99
CA ASN A 38 0.88 8.21 9.36
C ASN A 38 -0.17 8.59 8.31
N ASP A 39 -1.16 9.38 8.73
CA ASP A 39 -2.04 10.07 7.79
C ASP A 39 -1.41 11.35 7.23
N ASN A 40 -2.12 12.01 6.31
CA ASN A 40 -1.70 13.23 5.66
C ASN A 40 -1.74 14.48 6.56
N ALA A 41 -2.26 14.36 7.79
CA ALA A 41 -2.16 15.36 8.85
C ALA A 41 -0.97 15.09 9.80
N GLY A 42 -0.24 13.98 9.61
CA GLY A 42 0.91 13.58 10.41
C GLY A 42 0.55 12.81 11.68
N GLU A 43 -0.70 12.34 11.82
CA GLU A 43 -1.13 11.48 12.93
C GLU A 43 -0.77 10.03 12.65
N LEU A 44 -0.13 9.35 13.62
CA LEU A 44 0.17 7.91 13.51
C LEU A 44 -1.14 7.11 13.54
N ARG A 45 -1.41 6.35 12.47
CA ARG A 45 -2.62 5.53 12.30
C ARG A 45 -2.39 4.04 12.52
N VAL A 46 -1.23 3.52 12.13
CA VAL A 46 -0.87 2.10 12.28
C VAL A 46 0.51 2.01 12.91
N ASN A 47 0.66 1.27 14.01
CA ASN A 47 1.93 1.17 14.71
C ASN A 47 2.96 0.33 13.93
N GLY A 48 4.24 0.49 14.24
CA GLY A 48 5.30 -0.31 13.63
C GLY A 48 5.08 -1.82 13.80
N GLY A 49 5.02 -2.56 12.67
CA GLY A 49 4.81 -4.01 12.66
C GLY A 49 3.36 -4.46 12.86
N GLU A 50 2.42 -3.54 13.05
CA GLU A 50 0.98 -3.82 13.06
C GLU A 50 0.45 -3.83 11.63
N THR A 51 -0.31 -4.87 11.26
CA THR A 51 -0.99 -4.96 9.96
C THR A 51 -2.48 -4.72 10.17
N MET A 52 -3.06 -3.80 9.40
CA MET A 52 -4.51 -3.54 9.45
C MET A 52 -5.32 -4.79 9.13
N THR A 53 -6.40 -4.99 9.86
CA THR A 53 -7.40 -6.02 9.61
C THR A 53 -8.31 -5.65 8.42
N ASP A 54 -8.99 -6.64 7.83
CA ASP A 54 -9.95 -6.40 6.75
C ASP A 54 -11.06 -5.42 7.15
N GLU A 55 -11.52 -5.46 8.41
CA GLU A 55 -12.53 -4.54 8.93
C GLU A 55 -12.02 -3.10 8.96
N GLU A 56 -10.79 -2.88 9.41
CA GLU A 56 -10.15 -1.56 9.40
C GLU A 56 -9.91 -1.08 7.98
N LEU A 57 -9.47 -1.95 7.06
CA LEU A 57 -9.27 -1.63 5.64
C LEU A 57 -10.56 -1.19 4.94
N LEU A 58 -11.69 -1.79 5.30
CA LEU A 58 -13.00 -1.44 4.72
C LEU A 58 -13.62 -0.17 5.32
N SER A 59 -13.13 0.30 6.46
CA SER A 59 -13.77 1.36 7.24
C SER A 59 -12.93 2.62 7.41
N PHE A 60 -11.62 2.57 7.17
CA PHE A 60 -10.77 3.73 7.43
C PHE A 60 -11.10 4.90 6.50
N ASN A 61 -11.09 6.09 7.09
CA ASN A 61 -11.55 7.34 6.49
C ASN A 61 -10.48 8.44 6.63
N TRP A 62 -9.23 8.08 6.37
CA TRP A 62 -8.08 9.00 6.37
C TRP A 62 -7.22 8.75 5.14
N LEU A 63 -6.38 9.73 4.77
CA LEU A 63 -5.46 9.63 3.65
C LEU A 63 -4.05 9.43 4.17
N VAL A 64 -3.23 8.58 3.55
CA VAL A 64 -1.85 8.34 3.98
C VAL A 64 -0.97 9.58 3.77
N GLU A 65 0.08 9.71 4.59
CA GLU A 65 1.11 10.74 4.45
C GLU A 65 1.57 10.92 2.99
N GLY A 66 1.64 12.17 2.53
CA GLY A 66 2.00 12.53 1.15
C GLY A 66 0.82 12.65 0.17
N VAL A 67 -0.37 12.18 0.52
CA VAL A 67 -1.59 12.40 -0.29
C VAL A 67 -2.12 13.82 -0.07
N VAL A 68 -2.21 14.59 -1.16
CA VAL A 68 -2.80 15.93 -1.16
C VAL A 68 -4.30 15.83 -1.45
N GLY A 69 -5.11 16.14 -0.45
CA GLY A 69 -6.57 16.11 -0.56
C GLY A 69 -7.23 16.04 0.81
N GLU A 70 -8.55 16.10 0.79
CA GLU A 70 -9.41 15.94 1.96
C GLU A 70 -10.48 14.91 1.62
N ILE A 71 -10.93 14.15 2.62
CA ILE A 71 -12.06 13.25 2.45
C ILE A 71 -13.33 14.08 2.60
N PRO A 72 -14.25 14.05 1.61
CA PRO A 72 -15.51 14.76 1.71
C PRO A 72 -16.34 14.30 2.92
N GLU A 73 -17.10 15.21 3.50
CA GLU A 73 -18.09 14.91 4.55
C GLU A 73 -19.27 14.08 4.05
#